data_AF-A0A151GZB1-F1
#
_entry.id   AF-A0A151GZB1-F1
#
_cell.length_a   1.000
_cell.length_b   1.000
_cell.length_c   1.000
_cell.angle_alpha   90.00
_cell.angle_beta   90.00
_cell.angle_gamma   90.00
#
_symmetry.space_group_name_H-M   'P 1'
#
loop_
_entity.id
_entity.type
_entity.pdbx_description
1 polymer ?
#
loop_
_entity_poly.entity_id
_entity_poly.type
_entity_poly.pdbx_seq_one_letter_code
_entity_poly.pdbx_strand_id
1 'polypeptide(L)'
;MPKEIENYVHRIGRTGRCGRTGVATTFVNKNQEETVLLDLKALLIEAGQRMPPFLEALDSRGLNLKEIGGVRGCAYCGGLGHRIAQCPKLETQKRQTQGATGKDFLTSGSRYGNTAQYGGDW
;
A
#
# COMPACT_ATOMS: atom_id res chain seq x y z
N MET A 1 -11.98 1.00 -10.56
CA MET A 1 -11.33 1.69 -9.42
C MET A 1 -9.81 1.61 -9.61
N PRO A 2 -9.00 2.58 -9.12
CA PRO A 2 -7.54 2.47 -9.14
C PRO A 2 -7.05 1.24 -8.37
N LYS A 3 -5.86 0.74 -8.72
CA LYS A 3 -5.23 -0.39 -8.02
C LYS A 3 -4.61 -0.02 -6.66
N GLU A 4 -4.48 1.28 -6.38
CA GLU A 4 -3.87 1.80 -5.16
C GLU A 4 -4.83 2.80 -4.51
N ILE A 5 -4.95 2.77 -3.18
CA ILE A 5 -5.93 3.57 -2.46
C ILE A 5 -5.59 5.07 -2.48
N GLU A 6 -4.31 5.41 -2.49
CA GLU A 6 -3.81 6.79 -2.55
C GLU A 6 -4.27 7.47 -3.85
N ASN A 7 -4.21 6.72 -4.96
CA ASN A 7 -4.71 7.18 -6.25
C ASN A 7 -6.23 7.38 -6.25
N TYR A 8 -6.97 6.61 -5.45
CA TYR A 8 -8.40 6.83 -5.26
C TYR A 8 -8.66 8.13 -4.48
N VAL A 9 -7.94 8.37 -3.38
CA VAL A 9 -8.00 9.62 -2.59
C VAL A 9 -7.75 10.84 -3.48
N HIS A 10 -6.68 10.82 -4.30
CA HIS A 10 -6.37 11.91 -5.22
C HIS A 10 -7.50 12.17 -6.24
N ARG A 11 -8.20 11.13 -6.69
CA ARG A 11 -9.31 11.28 -7.65
C ARG A 11 -10.53 11.92 -7.00
N ILE A 12 -10.96 11.43 -5.83
CA ILE A 12 -12.12 11.98 -5.14
C ILE A 12 -11.85 13.38 -4.58
N GLY A 13 -10.60 13.69 -4.23
CA GLY A 13 -10.18 15.03 -3.79
C GLY A 13 -10.34 16.12 -4.86
N ARG A 14 -10.74 15.79 -6.10
CA ARG A 14 -11.05 16.79 -7.13
C ARG A 14 -12.43 17.43 -6.97
N THR A 15 -13.36 16.80 -6.25
CA THR A 15 -14.69 17.33 -5.98
C THR A 15 -14.80 17.93 -4.58
N GLY A 16 -15.81 18.77 -4.33
CA GLY A 16 -16.13 19.32 -3.00
C GLY A 16 -15.08 20.29 -2.42
N ARG A 17 -15.03 21.53 -2.92
CA ARG A 17 -14.07 22.57 -2.49
C ARG A 17 -14.81 23.83 -2.01
N CYS A 18 -14.12 24.64 -1.20
CA CYS A 18 -14.60 25.95 -0.73
C CYS A 18 -16.02 25.90 -0.11
N GLY A 19 -16.26 24.94 0.78
CA GLY A 19 -17.54 24.79 1.48
C GLY A 19 -18.68 24.22 0.63
N ARG A 20 -18.43 23.84 -0.63
CA ARG A 20 -19.41 23.18 -1.49
C ARG A 20 -19.28 21.66 -1.37
N THR A 21 -20.41 20.98 -1.27
CA THR A 21 -20.46 19.51 -1.24
C THR A 21 -20.16 18.94 -2.64
N GLY A 22 -19.28 17.95 -2.70
CA GLY A 22 -18.97 17.20 -3.92
C GLY A 22 -19.48 15.77 -3.84
N VAL A 23 -19.83 15.18 -4.98
CA VAL A 23 -20.23 13.76 -5.07
C VAL A 23 -19.17 13.01 -5.86
N ALA A 24 -18.74 11.86 -5.34
CA ALA A 24 -17.86 10.91 -6.02
C ALA A 24 -18.54 9.53 -6.06
N THR A 25 -18.75 9.01 -7.26
CA THR A 25 -19.36 7.68 -7.47
C THR A 25 -18.31 6.73 -8.00
N THR A 26 -18.19 5.56 -7.37
CA THR A 26 -17.13 4.59 -7.69
C THR A 26 -17.75 3.25 -8.04
N PHE A 27 -17.39 2.72 -9.22
CA PHE A 27 -17.74 1.35 -9.60
C PHE A 27 -16.73 0.35 -9.05
N VAL A 28 -17.24 -0.66 -8.34
CA VAL A 28 -16.45 -1.72 -7.70
C VAL A 28 -16.95 -3.08 -8.20
N ASN A 29 -16.00 -3.95 -8.56
CA ASN A 29 -16.26 -5.31 -9.04
C ASN A 29 -15.49 -6.33 -8.18
N LYS A 30 -15.86 -7.60 -8.26
CA LYS A 30 -15.17 -8.70 -7.56
C LYS A 30 -13.71 -8.91 -7.99
N ASN A 31 -13.33 -8.37 -9.15
CA ASN A 31 -11.96 -8.46 -9.67
C ASN A 31 -11.01 -7.42 -9.06
N GLN A 32 -11.47 -6.60 -8.10
CA GLN A 32 -10.59 -5.68 -7.38
C GLN A 32 -9.81 -6.46 -6.31
N GLU A 33 -8.59 -6.00 -6.03
CA GLU A 33 -7.76 -6.62 -5.01
C GLU A 33 -8.37 -6.43 -3.62
N GLU A 34 -8.35 -7.48 -2.80
CA GLU A 34 -8.93 -7.46 -1.46
C GLU A 34 -8.29 -6.41 -0.55
N THR A 35 -6.98 -6.19 -0.65
CA THR A 35 -6.28 -5.19 0.18
C THR A 35 -6.79 -3.78 -0.08
N VAL A 36 -7.04 -3.43 -1.34
CA VAL A 36 -7.61 -2.14 -1.75
C VAL A 36 -9.04 -1.96 -1.24
N LEU A 37 -9.83 -3.05 -1.20
CA LEU A 37 -11.19 -3.00 -0.64
C LEU A 37 -11.18 -2.85 0.88
N LEU A 38 -10.22 -3.46 1.57
CA LEU A 38 -10.00 -3.25 3.01
C LEU A 38 -9.55 -1.82 3.31
N ASP A 39 -8.64 -1.26 2.50
CA ASP A 39 -8.21 0.14 2.62
C ASP A 39 -9.39 1.10 2.37
N LEU A 40 -10.23 0.81 1.37
CA LEU A 40 -11.44 1.58 1.09
C LEU A 40 -12.44 1.53 2.25
N LYS A 41 -12.62 0.36 2.87
CA LYS A 41 -13.48 0.18 4.05
C LYS A 41 -12.98 1.06 5.21
N ALA A 42 -11.67 1.05 5.47
CA ALA A 42 -11.05 1.89 6.50
C ALA A 42 -11.27 3.38 6.25
N LEU A 43 -11.01 3.84 5.03
CA LEU A 43 -11.19 5.24 4.62
C LEU A 43 -12.63 5.71 4.81
N LEU A 44 -13.60 4.92 4.39
CA LEU A 44 -15.01 5.29 4.48
C LEU A 44 -15.53 5.33 5.93
N ILE A 45 -15.00 4.48 6.82
CA ILE A 45 -15.31 4.52 8.26
C ILE A 45 -14.74 5.80 8.89
N GLU A 46 -13.48 6.15 8.59
CA GLU A 46 -12.85 7.38 9.06
C GLU A 46 -13.61 8.63 8.59
N ALA A 47 -14.03 8.63 7.32
CA ALA A 47 -14.82 9.72 6.73
C ALA A 47 -16.30 9.74 7.17
N GLY A 48 -16.72 8.82 8.05
CA GLY A 48 -18.11 8.72 8.55
C GLY A 48 -19.15 8.46 7.46
N GLN A 49 -18.75 7.84 6.35
CA GLN A 49 -19.64 7.55 5.22
C GLN A 49 -20.51 6.33 5.49
N ARG A 50 -21.65 6.22 4.79
CA ARG A 50 -22.51 5.04 4.87
C ARG A 50 -21.81 3.82 4.27
N MET A 51 -21.71 2.75 5.05
CA MET A 51 -21.11 1.49 4.63
C MET A 51 -22.04 0.69 3.72
N PRO A 52 -21.63 0.34 2.49
CA PRO A 52 -22.38 -0.59 1.66
C PRO A 52 -22.20 -2.04 2.17
N PRO A 53 -23.22 -2.91 2.09
CA PRO A 53 -23.19 -4.25 2.68
C PRO A 53 -22.04 -5.14 2.19
N PHE A 54 -21.63 -4.99 0.93
CA PHE A 54 -20.53 -5.77 0.38
C PHE A 54 -19.16 -5.43 0.99
N LEU A 55 -18.98 -4.20 1.50
CA LEU A 55 -17.77 -3.81 2.23
C LEU A 55 -17.84 -4.21 3.71
N GLU A 56 -19.04 -4.29 4.28
CA GLU A 56 -19.23 -4.75 5.66
C GLU A 56 -18.86 -6.22 5.83
N ALA A 57 -19.28 -7.06 4.88
CA ALA A 57 -19.01 -8.49 4.83
C ALA A 57 -17.53 -8.85 4.58
N LEU A 58 -16.70 -7.91 4.14
CA LEU A 58 -15.26 -8.11 4.00
C LEU A 58 -14.62 -8.25 5.39
N ASP A 59 -14.12 -9.45 5.69
CA ASP A 59 -13.49 -9.75 6.97
C ASP A 59 -12.16 -8.99 7.09
N SER A 60 -12.14 -8.08 8.05
CA SER A 60 -10.96 -7.28 8.37
C SER A 60 -10.08 -8.11 9.31
N ARG A 61 -9.46 -9.18 8.79
CA ARG A 61 -8.66 -10.25 9.46
C ARG A 61 -8.03 -9.87 10.83
N GLY A 62 -8.85 -9.71 11.87
CA GLY A 62 -8.43 -9.34 13.24
C GLY A 62 -8.17 -7.86 13.52
N LEU A 63 -8.63 -6.92 12.69
CA LEU A 63 -8.48 -5.48 12.87
C LEU A 63 -9.77 -4.87 13.42
N ASN A 64 -9.72 -4.38 14.65
CA ASN A 64 -10.83 -3.65 15.26
C ASN A 64 -10.86 -2.21 14.72
N LEU A 65 -11.38 -2.06 13.50
CA LEU A 65 -11.41 -0.80 12.76
C LEU A 65 -12.19 0.31 13.49
N LYS A 66 -13.05 -0.07 14.45
CA LYS A 66 -13.82 0.84 15.32
C LYS A 66 -13.04 1.38 16.52
N GLU A 67 -11.97 0.72 16.96
CA GLU A 67 -11.16 1.16 18.13
C GLU A 67 -10.00 2.09 17.74
N ILE A 68 -9.76 2.28 16.44
CA ILE A 68 -8.61 3.01 15.94
C ILE A 68 -9.02 4.46 15.64
N GLY A 69 -9.19 5.26 16.69
CA GLY A 69 -9.22 6.73 16.61
C GLY A 69 -7.85 7.33 16.25
N GLY A 70 -7.20 6.81 15.20
CA GLY A 70 -5.84 7.14 14.80
C GLY A 70 -5.19 6.02 14.00
N VAL A 71 -5.56 5.90 12.72
CA VAL A 71 -5.16 4.78 11.84
C VAL A 71 -3.67 4.85 11.52
N ARG A 72 -2.83 4.25 12.38
CA ARG A 72 -1.49 3.83 11.96
C ARG A 72 -1.66 2.58 11.10
N GLY A 73 -1.83 2.82 9.81
CA GLY A 73 -1.73 1.77 8.78
C GLY A 73 -0.37 1.07 8.81
N CYS A 74 -0.18 0.10 7.94
CA CYS A 74 1.07 -0.63 7.82
C CYS A 74 2.23 0.33 7.51
N ALA A 75 3.13 0.54 8.48
CA ALA A 75 4.29 1.43 8.35
C ALA A 75 5.25 1.05 7.21
N TYR A 76 5.18 -0.20 6.73
CA TYR A 76 6.01 -0.69 5.65
C TYR A 76 5.46 -0.36 4.26
N CYS A 77 4.14 -0.40 4.05
CA CYS A 77 3.56 -0.23 2.71
C CYS A 77 2.54 0.90 2.56
N GLY A 78 2.20 1.60 3.65
CA GLY A 78 1.22 2.69 3.66
C GLY A 78 -0.25 2.24 3.68
N GLY A 79 -0.54 0.95 3.49
CA GLY A 79 -1.91 0.41 3.47
C GLY A 79 -2.64 0.58 4.81
N LEU A 80 -3.92 0.92 4.76
CA LEU A 80 -4.77 1.25 5.92
C LEU A 80 -5.54 0.04 6.47
N GLY A 81 -5.69 -1.02 5.68
CA GLY A 81 -6.46 -2.22 5.95
C GLY A 81 -5.67 -3.38 6.55
N HIS A 82 -4.41 -3.19 6.94
CA HIS A 82 -3.58 -4.22 7.59
C HIS A 82 -2.45 -3.63 8.45
N ARG A 83 -1.92 -4.41 9.41
CA ARG A 83 -0.73 -4.04 10.21
C ARG A 83 0.56 -4.58 9.57
N ILE A 84 1.72 -4.07 10.02
CA ILE A 84 3.04 -4.54 9.57
C ILE A 84 3.22 -6.06 9.70
N ALA A 85 2.61 -6.67 10.73
CA ALA A 85 2.64 -8.12 10.94
C ALA A 85 1.91 -8.93 9.86
N GLN A 86 0.93 -8.33 9.18
CA GLN A 86 0.09 -8.97 8.16
C GLN A 86 0.24 -8.27 6.81
N CYS A 87 1.43 -7.74 6.51
CA CYS A 87 1.65 -6.98 5.29
C CYS A 87 1.95 -7.89 4.08
N PRO A 88 1.06 -7.94 3.06
CA PRO A 88 1.26 -8.78 1.88
C PRO A 88 2.48 -8.36 1.04
N LYS A 89 2.79 -7.06 1.00
CA LYS A 89 4.01 -6.55 0.33
C LYS A 89 5.28 -7.00 1.06
N LEU A 90 5.27 -7.05 2.40
CA LEU A 90 6.41 -7.52 3.20
C LEU A 90 6.66 -9.02 3.01
N GLU A 91 5.61 -9.84 2.95
CA GLU A 91 5.70 -11.27 2.62
C GLU A 91 6.36 -11.49 1.26
N THR A 92 5.96 -10.71 0.27
CA THR A 92 6.49 -10.83 -1.10
C THR A 92 7.98 -10.48 -1.15
N GLN A 93 8.40 -9.42 -0.46
CA GLN A 93 9.82 -9.02 -0.38
C GLN A 93 10.66 -10.08 0.36
N LYS A 94 10.18 -10.62 1.48
CA LYS A 94 10.88 -11.71 2.21
C LYS A 94 11.07 -12.94 1.33
N ARG A 95 10.08 -13.27 0.49
CA ARG A 95 10.15 -14.40 -0.44
C ARG A 95 11.18 -14.16 -1.55
N GLN A 96 11.34 -12.92 -2.01
CA GLN A 96 12.36 -12.53 -2.99
C GLN A 96 13.77 -12.52 -2.40
N THR A 97 13.96 -12.03 -1.17
CA THR A 97 15.29 -11.99 -0.54
C THR A 97 15.79 -13.37 -0.11
N GLN A 98 14.90 -14.27 0.33
CA GLN A 98 15.26 -15.67 0.62
C GLN A 98 15.69 -16.45 -0.63
N GLY A 99 15.27 -16.03 -1.84
CA GLY A 99 15.74 -16.60 -3.10
C GLY A 99 17.09 -16.03 -3.59
N ALA A 100 17.58 -14.95 -2.98
CA ALA A 100 18.81 -14.26 -3.39
C ALA A 100 20.00 -14.50 -2.42
N THR A 101 19.76 -14.96 -1.18
CA THR A 101 20.81 -15.27 -0.20
C THR A 101 21.51 -16.61 -0.43
N GLY A 102 21.49 -17.13 -1.66
CA GLY A 102 22.09 -18.41 -2.05
C GLY A 102 23.14 -18.32 -3.16
N LYS A 103 23.55 -17.10 -3.58
CA LYS A 103 24.66 -16.93 -4.53
C LYS A 103 25.74 -16.01 -3.97
N ASP A 104 26.77 -16.69 -3.47
CA ASP A 104 28.19 -16.38 -3.68
C ASP A 104 28.76 -15.11 -3.00
N PHE A 105 29.32 -15.27 -1.78
CA PHE A 105 30.31 -14.32 -1.22
C PHE A 105 31.62 -14.97 -0.74
N LEU A 106 31.87 -16.26 -0.99
CA LEU A 106 33.14 -16.89 -0.63
C LEU A 106 33.92 -17.32 -1.87
N THR A 107 34.53 -16.37 -2.57
CA THR A 107 35.85 -16.64 -3.14
C THR A 107 36.74 -15.40 -3.05
N SER A 108 37.73 -15.52 -2.20
CA SER A 108 38.94 -14.72 -2.17
C SER A 108 39.65 -14.78 -3.52
N GLY A 109 40.06 -13.63 -4.04
CA GLY A 109 40.89 -13.56 -5.24
C GLY A 109 41.36 -12.14 -5.52
N SER A 110 42.35 -11.67 -4.77
CA SER A 110 43.20 -10.56 -5.19
C SER A 110 43.57 -10.69 -6.66
N ARG A 111 43.40 -9.62 -7.46
CA ARG A 111 44.37 -9.18 -8.48
C ARG A 111 43.87 -8.00 -9.35
N TYR A 112 44.77 -7.02 -9.53
CA TYR A 112 44.76 -5.86 -10.46
C TYR A 112 43.72 -4.77 -10.15
N GLY A 113 44.06 -3.50 -9.93
CA GLY A 113 45.11 -2.69 -10.55
C GLY A 113 44.50 -1.88 -11.70
N ASN A 114 44.69 -0.56 -11.64
CA ASN A 114 44.81 0.40 -12.76
C ASN A 114 43.76 1.53 -12.86
N THR A 115 44.28 2.75 -12.61
CA THR A 115 44.09 4.03 -13.32
C THR A 115 42.72 4.71 -13.46
N ALA A 116 42.70 5.95 -12.97
CA ALA A 116 42.27 7.21 -13.61
C ALA A 116 41.51 7.15 -14.95
N GLN A 117 40.49 8.02 -15.12
CA GLN A 117 40.31 8.97 -16.25
C GLN A 117 38.85 9.54 -16.28
N TYR A 118 38.67 10.87 -16.08
CA TYR A 118 37.63 11.81 -16.61
C TYR A 118 36.12 11.47 -16.47
N GLY A 119 35.21 12.32 -15.99
CA GLY A 119 34.88 13.69 -16.40
C GLY A 119 33.57 13.70 -17.21
N GLY A 120 32.53 14.45 -16.78
CA GLY A 120 31.34 14.71 -17.61
C GLY A 120 30.05 15.07 -16.86
N ASP A 121 29.84 16.37 -16.68
CA ASP A 121 28.54 17.03 -16.47
C ASP A 121 27.57 16.75 -17.63
N TRP A 122 26.32 16.39 -17.31
CA TRP A 122 25.08 16.74 -18.04
C TRP A 122 23.90 16.67 -17.06
#